data_AF-A0A538REI6-F1
#
_entry.id   AF-A0A538REI6-F1
#
_cell.length_a   1.000
_cell.length_b   1.000
_cell.length_c   1.000
_cell.angle_alpha   90.00
_cell.angle_beta   90.00
_cell.angle_gamma   90.00
#
_symmetry.space_group_name_H-M   'P 1'
#
loop_
_entity.id
_entity.type
_entity.pdbx_description
1 polymer ?
#
loop_
_entity_poly.entity_id
_entity_poly.type
_entity_poly.pdbx_seq_one_letter_code
_entity_poly.pdbx_strand_id
1 'polypeptide(L)'
;MYLYDELGTALFEAITLLPEYGLTRAEERLLRRHAGDMLEHLPPPVAVVELGSGSGRKTRWILEALADREPVAYFPIDISAAALIKCHQELGNVGAISIVGLEKSYLEGLQEAATRRRSNQALLVLFLGSTIGNFDPPAAEKFLRDIRRHLKPGDALLLGADVKKSVHDMLLAYDDPAGVTAAFNRNLLARINRELGGDFILRYFEHHVRYQEMDCRIEMHLRSTRRQTVSIRAADFTCVFREGETIWTEACHKFRVEEIPGIARRTGFLCEAQWIDTEWAFVENLLIAD
;
A
#
# COMPACT_ATOMS: atom_id res chain seq x y z
N MET A 1 -7.99 -8.46 0.51
CA MET A 1 -7.00 -8.32 1.60
C MET A 1 -7.77 -8.28 2.92
N TYR A 2 -7.68 -9.34 3.74
CA TYR A 2 -8.58 -9.53 4.89
C TYR A 2 -8.01 -9.08 6.25
N LEU A 3 -6.77 -8.57 6.27
CA LEU A 3 -6.08 -8.10 7.48
C LEU A 3 -6.58 -6.75 8.01
N TYR A 4 -7.39 -6.01 7.24
CA TYR A 4 -7.73 -4.60 7.49
C TYR A 4 -9.19 -4.43 7.93
N ASP A 5 -9.63 -5.15 8.96
CA ASP A 5 -10.80 -4.71 9.72
C ASP A 5 -10.45 -3.49 10.59
N GLU A 6 -11.36 -2.99 11.42
CA GLU A 6 -11.11 -1.82 12.28
C GLU A 6 -9.86 -1.98 13.15
N LEU A 7 -9.74 -3.13 13.83
CA LEU A 7 -8.58 -3.45 14.67
C LEU A 7 -7.31 -3.63 13.84
N GLY A 8 -7.38 -4.34 12.73
CA GLY A 8 -6.25 -4.55 11.84
C GLY A 8 -5.71 -3.24 11.26
N THR A 9 -6.60 -2.32 10.92
CA THR A 9 -6.24 -0.96 10.47
C THR A 9 -5.51 -0.20 11.58
N ALA A 10 -6.02 -0.22 12.81
CA ALA A 10 -5.37 0.43 13.94
C ALA A 10 -4.00 -0.18 14.27
N LEU A 11 -3.88 -1.52 14.17
CA LEU A 11 -2.61 -2.22 14.34
C LEU A 11 -1.61 -1.83 13.24
N PHE A 12 -2.04 -1.75 11.98
CA PHE A 12 -1.19 -1.29 10.90
C PHE A 12 -0.76 0.17 11.08
N GLU A 13 -1.66 1.07 11.51
CA GLU A 13 -1.31 2.44 11.87
C GLU A 13 -0.21 2.47 12.95
N ALA A 14 -0.28 1.60 13.96
CA ALA A 14 0.77 1.46 14.96
C ALA A 14 2.09 0.91 14.37
N ILE A 15 2.03 -0.07 13.46
CA ILE A 15 3.20 -0.58 12.73
C ILE A 15 3.94 0.56 12.02
N THR A 16 3.22 1.50 11.39
CA THR A 16 3.86 2.63 10.69
C THR A 16 4.67 3.56 11.60
N LEU A 17 4.49 3.47 12.92
CA LEU A 17 5.19 4.27 13.93
C LEU A 17 6.37 3.52 14.57
N LEU A 18 6.51 2.22 14.32
CA LEU A 18 7.59 1.41 14.89
C LEU A 18 8.96 1.85 14.36
N PRO A 19 10.00 1.92 15.20
CA PRO A 19 11.35 2.25 14.75
C PRO A 19 11.88 1.24 13.73
N GLU A 20 11.50 -0.03 13.85
CA GLU A 20 11.87 -1.12 12.95
C GLU A 20 11.20 -1.00 11.58
N TYR A 21 10.01 -0.39 11.48
CA TYR A 21 9.28 -0.24 10.23
C TYR A 21 9.53 1.13 9.60
N GLY A 22 10.70 1.29 8.96
CA GLY A 22 11.11 2.58 8.37
C GLY A 22 10.41 2.98 7.07
N LEU A 23 9.66 2.07 6.45
CA LEU A 23 9.07 2.25 5.11
C LEU A 23 8.21 3.52 5.02
N THR A 24 7.26 3.71 5.94
CA THR A 24 6.37 4.88 5.91
C THR A 24 7.14 6.19 6.09
N ARG A 25 8.17 6.20 6.95
CA ARG A 25 9.00 7.39 7.18
C ARG A 25 9.88 7.72 5.98
N ALA A 26 10.40 6.70 5.30
CA ALA A 26 11.21 6.85 4.09
C ALA A 26 10.44 7.54 2.98
N GLU A 27 9.24 7.02 2.69
CA GLU A 27 8.36 7.59 1.68
C GLU A 27 7.93 9.02 2.07
N GLU A 28 7.58 9.25 3.33
CA GLU A 28 7.19 10.58 3.81
C GLU A 28 8.34 11.60 3.69
N ARG A 29 9.60 11.21 3.94
CA ARG A 29 10.78 12.07 3.71
C ARG A 29 10.92 12.44 2.23
N LEU A 30 10.75 11.48 1.33
CA LEU A 30 10.85 11.73 -0.11
C LEU A 30 9.75 12.67 -0.59
N LEU A 31 8.50 12.40 -0.25
CA LEU A 31 7.37 13.24 -0.63
C LEU A 31 7.51 14.66 -0.09
N ARG A 32 7.88 14.80 1.20
CA ARG A 32 8.11 16.12 1.80
C ARG A 32 9.23 16.90 1.13
N ARG A 33 10.31 16.23 0.72
CA ARG A 33 11.50 16.88 0.15
C ARG A 33 11.35 17.21 -1.33
N HIS A 34 10.63 16.37 -2.08
CA HIS A 34 10.64 16.37 -3.54
C HIS A 34 9.27 16.58 -4.18
N ALA A 35 8.20 16.83 -3.41
CA ALA A 35 6.87 17.11 -3.98
C ALA A 35 6.91 18.21 -5.04
N GLY A 36 7.60 19.32 -4.78
CA GLY A 36 7.78 20.40 -5.76
C GLY A 36 8.41 19.90 -7.06
N ASP A 37 9.59 19.29 -6.98
CA ASP A 37 10.34 18.71 -8.11
C ASP A 37 9.46 17.72 -8.89
N MET A 38 8.78 16.79 -8.21
CA MET A 38 7.89 15.79 -8.82
C MET A 38 6.81 16.44 -9.70
N LEU A 39 6.27 17.58 -9.24
CA LEU A 39 5.20 18.30 -9.91
C LEU A 39 5.70 19.21 -11.05
N GLU A 40 7.01 19.45 -11.19
CA GLU A 40 7.59 20.19 -12.33
C GLU A 40 7.54 19.36 -13.62
N HIS A 41 7.51 18.03 -13.50
CA HIS A 41 7.40 17.11 -14.63
C HIS A 41 5.98 16.96 -15.19
N LEU A 42 4.97 17.57 -14.54
CA LEU A 42 3.57 17.42 -14.90
C LEU A 42 3.00 18.69 -15.54
N PRO A 43 2.23 18.57 -16.64
CA PRO A 43 1.58 19.73 -17.24
C PRO A 43 0.40 20.17 -16.35
N PRO A 44 0.37 21.45 -15.89
CA PRO A 44 -0.78 21.97 -15.17
C PRO A 44 -1.97 22.21 -16.14
N PRO A 45 -3.22 22.11 -15.68
CA PRO A 45 -3.62 21.78 -14.32
C PRO A 45 -3.61 20.29 -13.97
N VAL A 46 -3.37 19.97 -12.70
CA VAL A 46 -3.32 18.57 -12.20
C VAL A 46 -4.55 18.22 -11.35
N ALA A 47 -5.11 17.04 -11.58
CA ALA A 47 -6.02 16.36 -10.67
C ALA A 47 -5.32 15.16 -10.04
N VAL A 48 -5.57 14.90 -8.75
CA VAL A 48 -4.88 13.85 -7.99
C VAL A 48 -5.85 12.74 -7.64
N VAL A 49 -5.45 11.49 -7.88
CA VAL A 49 -6.17 10.28 -7.47
C VAL A 49 -5.24 9.48 -6.58
N GLU A 50 -5.73 8.93 -5.47
CA GLU A 50 -4.91 8.05 -4.64
C GLU A 50 -5.57 6.69 -4.47
N LEU A 51 -4.84 5.63 -4.78
CA LEU A 51 -5.28 4.24 -4.66
C LEU A 51 -4.91 3.70 -3.27
N GLY A 52 -5.91 3.51 -2.40
CA GLY A 52 -5.71 3.08 -1.02
C GLY A 52 -5.22 4.24 -0.17
N SER A 53 -6.02 5.31 -0.09
CA SER A 53 -5.61 6.58 0.53
C SER A 53 -5.31 6.49 2.02
N GLY A 54 -5.89 5.51 2.73
CA GLY A 54 -5.77 5.44 4.18
C GLY A 54 -6.15 6.77 4.82
N SER A 55 -5.28 7.33 5.66
CA SER A 55 -5.47 8.64 6.29
C SER A 55 -5.07 9.84 5.43
N GLY A 56 -4.46 9.66 4.25
CA GLY A 56 -3.98 10.76 3.41
C GLY A 56 -2.76 11.53 3.97
N ARG A 57 -2.17 11.09 5.10
CA ARG A 57 -1.05 11.80 5.77
C ARG A 57 0.13 12.07 4.85
N LYS A 58 0.52 11.07 4.05
CA LYS A 58 1.64 11.19 3.09
C LYS A 58 1.28 12.10 1.92
N THR A 59 0.05 11.98 1.44
CA THR A 59 -0.50 12.72 0.30
C THR A 59 -0.60 14.22 0.56
N ARG A 60 -0.70 14.63 1.84
CA ARG A 60 -0.61 16.04 2.25
C ARG A 60 0.54 16.78 1.55
N TRP A 61 1.73 16.20 1.48
CA TRP A 61 2.90 16.88 0.91
C TRP A 61 2.75 17.20 -0.58
N ILE A 62 2.14 16.30 -1.35
CA ILE A 62 1.85 16.52 -2.77
C ILE A 62 0.73 17.56 -2.92
N LEU A 63 -0.32 17.47 -2.11
CA LEU A 63 -1.46 18.36 -2.19
C LEU A 63 -1.13 19.80 -1.76
N GLU A 64 -0.33 19.98 -0.71
CA GLU A 64 0.15 21.31 -0.29
C GLU A 64 1.00 21.96 -1.41
N ALA A 65 1.93 21.21 -1.99
CA ALA A 65 2.76 21.71 -3.08
C ALA A 65 1.95 22.07 -4.35
N LEU A 66 0.86 21.34 -4.64
CA LEU A 66 -0.06 21.68 -5.71
C LEU A 66 -0.96 22.87 -5.38
N ALA A 67 -1.49 22.94 -4.15
CA ALA A 67 -2.40 23.97 -3.70
C ALA A 67 -1.79 25.39 -3.75
N ASP A 68 -0.47 25.49 -3.58
CA ASP A 68 0.28 26.74 -3.75
C ASP A 68 0.32 27.22 -5.21
N ARG A 69 0.08 26.32 -6.17
CA ARG A 69 0.13 26.59 -7.62
C ARG A 69 -1.26 26.79 -8.22
N GLU A 70 -2.25 25.99 -7.79
CA GLU A 70 -3.58 25.96 -8.39
C GLU A 70 -4.64 25.25 -7.53
N PRO A 71 -5.94 25.46 -7.78
CA PRO A 71 -7.00 24.65 -7.18
C PRO A 71 -6.94 23.18 -7.62
N VAL A 72 -6.94 22.25 -6.66
CA VAL A 72 -6.73 20.82 -6.92
C VAL A 72 -8.01 20.02 -6.68
N ALA A 73 -8.37 19.17 -7.64
CA ALA A 73 -9.35 18.12 -7.40
C ALA A 73 -8.63 16.86 -6.91
N TYR A 74 -8.95 16.39 -5.70
CA TYR A 74 -8.36 15.20 -5.10
C TYR A 74 -9.42 14.11 -4.89
N PHE A 75 -9.14 12.91 -5.40
CA PHE A 75 -10.02 11.75 -5.35
C PHE A 75 -9.35 10.62 -4.55
N PRO A 76 -9.48 10.61 -3.20
CA PRO A 76 -9.05 9.46 -2.40
C PRO A 76 -9.97 8.27 -2.66
N ILE A 77 -9.38 7.12 -3.00
CA ILE A 77 -10.09 5.85 -3.20
C ILE A 77 -9.69 4.88 -2.11
N ASP A 78 -10.67 4.37 -1.38
CA ASP A 78 -10.46 3.33 -0.38
C ASP A 78 -11.72 2.48 -0.25
N ILE A 79 -11.58 1.21 0.12
CA ILE A 79 -12.74 0.35 0.42
C ILE A 79 -13.28 0.61 1.83
N SER A 80 -12.53 1.35 2.65
CA SER A 80 -12.90 1.69 4.02
C SER A 80 -13.48 3.11 4.09
N ALA A 81 -14.79 3.20 4.35
CA ALA A 81 -15.44 4.48 4.65
C ALA A 81 -14.75 5.23 5.81
N ALA A 82 -14.27 4.51 6.82
CA ALA A 82 -13.55 5.08 7.95
C ALA A 82 -12.21 5.71 7.54
N ALA A 83 -11.49 5.08 6.60
CA ALA A 83 -10.27 5.66 6.03
C ALA A 83 -10.57 6.97 5.28
N LEU A 84 -11.61 7.00 4.45
CA LEU A 84 -12.02 8.21 3.73
C LEU A 84 -12.42 9.35 4.68
N ILE A 85 -13.08 9.05 5.80
CA ILE A 85 -13.40 10.05 6.84
C ILE A 85 -12.12 10.61 7.47
N LYS A 86 -11.17 9.75 7.87
CA LYS A 86 -9.86 10.16 8.40
C LYS A 86 -9.10 11.01 7.38
N CYS A 87 -9.13 10.62 6.11
CA CYS A 87 -8.51 11.36 5.01
C CYS A 87 -9.07 12.79 4.88
N HIS A 88 -10.40 12.96 4.95
CA HIS A 88 -11.00 14.29 4.95
C HIS A 88 -10.61 15.12 6.18
N GLN A 89 -10.50 14.50 7.36
CA GLN A 89 -10.09 15.18 8.58
C GLN A 89 -8.62 15.63 8.51
N GLU A 90 -7.73 14.77 8.03
CA GLU A 90 -6.30 15.05 7.90
C GLU A 90 -6.03 16.16 6.89
N LEU A 91 -6.73 16.14 5.75
CA LEU A 91 -6.49 17.06 4.64
C LEU A 91 -7.41 18.28 4.63
N GLY A 92 -8.40 18.35 5.52
CA GLY A 92 -9.42 19.42 5.51
C GLY A 92 -8.87 20.84 5.71
N ASN A 93 -7.64 20.96 6.23
CA ASN A 93 -6.96 22.25 6.41
C ASN A 93 -6.01 22.62 5.27
N VAL A 94 -5.80 21.73 4.28
CA VAL A 94 -4.99 22.06 3.10
C VAL A 94 -5.80 23.03 2.24
N GLY A 95 -5.22 24.18 1.91
CA GLY A 95 -5.89 25.22 1.14
C GLY A 95 -6.20 24.77 -0.30
N ALA A 96 -7.21 25.37 -0.92
CA ALA A 96 -7.50 25.24 -2.36
C ALA A 96 -7.68 23.80 -2.90
N ILE A 97 -7.96 22.80 -2.05
CA ILE A 97 -8.28 21.43 -2.49
C ILE A 97 -9.77 21.12 -2.39
N SER A 98 -10.27 20.38 -3.37
CA SER A 98 -11.61 19.80 -3.39
C SER A 98 -11.49 18.28 -3.24
N ILE A 99 -11.83 17.76 -2.06
CA ILE A 99 -11.74 16.33 -1.76
C ILE A 99 -13.07 15.64 -2.14
N VAL A 100 -12.97 14.58 -2.93
CA VAL A 100 -14.13 13.77 -3.34
C VAL A 100 -13.80 12.30 -3.10
N GLY A 101 -14.15 11.81 -1.90
CA GLY A 101 -13.91 10.42 -1.53
C GLY A 101 -14.72 9.42 -2.34
N LEU A 102 -14.07 8.32 -2.75
CA LEU A 102 -14.65 7.24 -3.55
C LEU A 102 -14.51 5.92 -2.79
N GLU A 103 -15.60 5.47 -2.14
CA GLU A 103 -15.63 4.17 -1.44
C GLU A 103 -15.75 3.01 -2.42
N LYS A 104 -14.62 2.65 -3.05
CA LYS A 104 -14.57 1.71 -4.19
C LYS A 104 -13.28 0.91 -4.21
N SER A 105 -13.28 -0.18 -4.99
CA SER A 105 -12.02 -0.84 -5.36
C SER A 105 -11.15 0.10 -6.21
N TYR A 106 -9.83 -0.16 -6.24
CA TYR A 106 -8.86 0.73 -6.88
C TYR A 106 -9.21 1.09 -8.33
N LEU A 107 -9.47 0.10 -9.18
CA LEU A 107 -9.71 0.34 -10.61
C LEU A 107 -11.09 0.96 -10.87
N GLU A 108 -12.11 0.60 -10.11
CA GLU A 108 -13.45 1.20 -10.24
C GLU A 108 -13.42 2.67 -9.81
N GLY A 109 -12.75 2.98 -8.71
CA GLY A 109 -12.56 4.36 -8.25
C GLY A 109 -11.73 5.17 -9.25
N LEU A 110 -10.65 4.60 -9.79
CA LEU A 110 -9.80 5.27 -10.78
C LEU A 110 -10.58 5.59 -12.06
N GLN A 111 -11.39 4.64 -12.55
CA GLN A 111 -12.24 4.85 -13.70
C GLN A 111 -13.19 6.04 -13.46
N GLU A 112 -13.84 6.08 -12.30
CA GLU A 112 -14.75 7.16 -11.95
C GLU A 112 -14.04 8.51 -11.83
N ALA A 113 -12.90 8.57 -11.13
CA ALA A 113 -12.11 9.78 -11.00
C ALA A 113 -11.62 10.29 -12.38
N ALA A 114 -11.20 9.39 -13.26
CA ALA A 114 -10.81 9.71 -14.63
C ALA A 114 -11.96 10.30 -15.45
N THR A 115 -13.23 9.92 -15.21
CA THR A 115 -14.39 10.56 -15.86
C THR A 115 -14.77 11.91 -15.25
N ARG A 116 -14.41 12.15 -13.98
CA ARG A 116 -14.72 13.38 -13.25
C ARG A 116 -13.69 14.49 -13.47
N ARG A 117 -12.49 14.16 -13.96
CA ARG A 117 -11.45 15.16 -14.28
C ARG A 117 -11.85 16.06 -15.45
N ARG A 118 -11.37 17.31 -15.43
CA ARG A 118 -11.59 18.25 -16.54
C ARG A 118 -10.77 17.83 -17.76
N SER A 119 -11.24 18.19 -18.96
CA SER A 119 -10.60 17.76 -20.22
C SER A 119 -9.16 18.23 -20.39
N ASN A 120 -8.80 19.36 -19.77
CA ASN A 120 -7.47 19.96 -19.79
C ASN A 120 -6.59 19.58 -18.59
N GLN A 121 -7.06 18.71 -17.68
CA GLN A 121 -6.28 18.29 -16.52
C GLN A 121 -5.47 17.03 -16.82
N ALA A 122 -4.20 17.05 -16.43
CA ALA A 122 -3.41 15.84 -16.25
C ALA A 122 -3.86 15.11 -14.98
N LEU A 123 -3.92 13.79 -15.04
CA LEU A 123 -4.22 12.96 -13.87
C LEU A 123 -2.93 12.43 -13.26
N LEU A 124 -2.68 12.77 -11.99
CA LEU A 124 -1.63 12.18 -11.17
C LEU A 124 -2.25 11.10 -10.27
N VAL A 125 -1.94 9.84 -10.55
CA VAL A 125 -2.33 8.71 -9.71
C VAL A 125 -1.23 8.46 -8.69
N LEU A 126 -1.57 8.38 -7.42
CA LEU A 126 -0.68 8.03 -6.33
C LEU A 126 -0.93 6.57 -5.94
N PHE A 127 0.11 5.75 -5.96
CA PHE A 127 0.08 4.40 -5.41
C PHE A 127 1.26 4.21 -4.46
N LEU A 128 1.02 4.56 -3.21
CA LEU A 128 2.03 4.75 -2.19
C LEU A 128 2.14 3.53 -1.25
N GLY A 129 3.14 3.54 -0.39
CA GLY A 129 3.35 2.60 0.71
C GLY A 129 3.94 1.26 0.29
N SER A 130 4.46 1.16 -0.93
CA SER A 130 4.90 -0.12 -1.51
C SER A 130 3.81 -1.20 -1.53
N THR A 131 2.54 -0.80 -1.59
CA THR A 131 1.41 -1.72 -1.70
C THR A 131 1.50 -2.59 -2.97
N ILE A 132 2.19 -2.11 -4.00
CA ILE A 132 2.52 -2.90 -5.20
C ILE A 132 3.32 -4.18 -4.87
N GLY A 133 4.10 -4.17 -3.79
CA GLY A 133 4.86 -5.33 -3.32
C GLY A 133 3.99 -6.46 -2.76
N ASN A 134 2.70 -6.21 -2.48
CA ASN A 134 1.78 -7.25 -2.02
C ASN A 134 1.24 -8.13 -3.15
N PHE A 135 1.57 -7.79 -4.40
CA PHE A 135 1.22 -8.57 -5.57
C PHE A 135 2.40 -9.43 -6.00
N ASP A 136 2.13 -10.68 -6.40
CA ASP A 136 3.12 -11.45 -7.15
C ASP A 136 3.51 -10.69 -8.44
N PRO A 137 4.75 -10.82 -8.94
CA PRO A 137 5.24 -10.00 -10.06
C PRO A 137 4.33 -9.97 -11.31
N PRO A 138 3.75 -11.09 -11.78
CA PRO A 138 2.82 -11.06 -12.91
C PRO A 138 1.52 -10.29 -12.61
N ALA A 139 1.04 -10.37 -11.37
CA ALA A 139 -0.16 -9.66 -10.91
C ALA A 139 0.13 -8.16 -10.74
N ALA A 140 1.31 -7.79 -10.24
CA ALA A 140 1.77 -6.41 -10.15
C ALA A 140 1.81 -5.76 -11.54
N GLU A 141 2.44 -6.41 -12.52
CA GLU A 141 2.48 -5.89 -13.89
C GLU A 141 1.08 -5.82 -14.53
N LYS A 142 0.22 -6.80 -14.27
CA LYS A 142 -1.17 -6.76 -14.74
C LYS A 142 -1.90 -5.55 -14.15
N PHE A 143 -1.74 -5.31 -12.86
CA PHE A 143 -2.35 -4.18 -12.17
C PHE A 143 -1.88 -2.84 -12.72
N LEU A 144 -0.57 -2.68 -12.96
CA LEU A 144 -0.02 -1.47 -13.60
C LEU A 144 -0.55 -1.27 -15.02
N ARG A 145 -0.67 -2.35 -15.83
CA ARG A 145 -1.34 -2.27 -17.16
C ARG A 145 -2.80 -1.86 -17.05
N ASP A 146 -3.50 -2.35 -16.03
CA ASP A 146 -4.90 -1.99 -15.81
C ASP A 146 -5.03 -0.52 -15.39
N ILE A 147 -4.14 0.02 -14.52
CA ILE A 147 -4.04 1.46 -14.24
C ILE A 147 -3.79 2.24 -15.54
N ARG A 148 -2.79 1.83 -16.33
CA ARG A 148 -2.42 2.50 -17.59
C ARG A 148 -3.63 2.67 -18.52
N ARG A 149 -4.54 1.69 -18.60
CA ARG A 149 -5.73 1.77 -19.47
C ARG A 149 -6.70 2.89 -19.10
N HIS A 150 -6.66 3.40 -17.87
CA HIS A 150 -7.49 4.52 -17.43
C HIS A 150 -6.81 5.89 -17.60
N LEU A 151 -5.56 5.90 -18.09
CA LEU A 151 -4.75 7.10 -18.26
C LEU A 151 -4.62 7.50 -19.73
N LYS A 152 -4.57 8.81 -19.98
CA LYS A 152 -4.23 9.40 -21.28
C LYS A 152 -2.71 9.62 -21.35
N PRO A 153 -2.14 9.72 -22.56
CA PRO A 153 -0.75 10.17 -22.70
C PRO A 153 -0.51 11.50 -21.95
N GLY A 154 0.55 11.54 -21.14
CA GLY A 154 0.89 12.68 -20.28
C GLY A 154 0.24 12.71 -18.89
N ASP A 155 -0.69 11.80 -18.59
CA ASP A 155 -1.05 11.48 -17.20
C ASP A 155 0.12 10.74 -16.52
N ALA A 156 0.14 10.71 -15.20
CA ALA A 156 1.25 10.13 -14.43
C ALA A 156 0.79 9.20 -13.31
N LEU A 157 1.69 8.29 -12.93
CA LEU A 157 1.61 7.44 -11.77
C LEU A 157 2.84 7.69 -10.89
N LEU A 158 2.62 8.13 -9.65
CA LEU A 158 3.63 8.17 -8.61
C LEU A 158 3.57 6.86 -7.83
N LEU A 159 4.61 6.04 -8.00
CA LEU A 159 4.69 4.67 -7.48
C LEU A 159 5.79 4.55 -6.43
N GLY A 160 5.38 4.30 -5.18
CA GLY A 160 6.30 4.00 -4.08
C GLY A 160 6.64 2.52 -4.05
N ALA A 161 7.93 2.19 -3.92
CA ALA A 161 8.40 0.81 -3.86
C ALA A 161 9.50 0.62 -2.79
N ASP A 162 9.32 -0.39 -1.94
CA ASP A 162 10.29 -0.77 -0.93
C ASP A 162 11.43 -1.56 -1.56
N VAL A 163 12.66 -1.09 -1.36
CA VAL A 163 13.85 -1.64 -2.03
C VAL A 163 14.51 -2.69 -1.15
N LYS A 164 15.12 -3.70 -1.77
CA LYS A 164 15.93 -4.70 -1.08
C LYS A 164 17.01 -4.02 -0.24
N LYS A 165 17.07 -4.39 1.03
CA LYS A 165 18.04 -3.92 2.03
C LYS A 165 18.61 -5.14 2.78
N SER A 166 19.26 -4.92 3.92
CA SER A 166 19.79 -6.06 4.67
C SER A 166 18.67 -7.00 5.08
N VAL A 167 18.91 -8.32 5.03
CA VAL A 167 17.91 -9.33 5.44
C VAL A 167 17.50 -9.12 6.90
N HIS A 168 18.45 -8.67 7.74
CA HIS A 168 18.17 -8.35 9.13
C HIS A 168 17.13 -7.23 9.26
N ASP A 169 17.31 -6.09 8.59
CA ASP A 169 16.37 -4.97 8.67
C ASP A 169 15.01 -5.34 8.07
N MET A 170 15.01 -6.12 6.99
CA MET A 170 13.76 -6.58 6.38
C MET A 170 13.00 -7.56 7.28
N LEU A 171 13.67 -8.44 8.02
CA LEU A 171 12.99 -9.32 8.98
C LEU A 171 12.50 -8.51 10.18
N LEU A 172 13.33 -7.64 10.73
CA LEU A 172 13.02 -6.85 11.91
C LEU A 172 11.83 -5.90 11.69
N ALA A 173 11.67 -5.36 10.48
CA ALA A 173 10.51 -4.53 10.10
C ALA A 173 9.18 -5.28 10.17
N TYR A 174 9.18 -6.61 10.04
CA TYR A 174 7.98 -7.44 10.02
C TYR A 174 7.86 -8.35 11.25
N ASP A 175 8.91 -8.47 12.06
CA ASP A 175 8.96 -9.23 13.31
C ASP A 175 9.45 -8.31 14.44
N ASP A 176 8.69 -7.22 14.66
CA ASP A 176 9.08 -6.20 15.63
C ASP A 176 9.10 -6.76 17.06
N PRO A 177 10.09 -6.38 17.90
CA PRO A 177 10.20 -6.87 19.28
C PRO A 177 9.00 -6.51 20.17
N ALA A 178 8.25 -5.47 19.82
CA ALA A 178 7.04 -5.07 20.53
C ALA A 178 5.84 -6.01 20.26
N GLY A 179 5.94 -6.88 19.25
CA GLY A 179 4.92 -7.87 18.89
C GLY A 179 3.66 -7.27 18.24
N VAL A 180 3.73 -6.05 17.72
CA VAL A 180 2.59 -5.37 17.09
C VAL A 180 2.26 -6.02 15.75
N THR A 181 3.26 -6.34 14.93
CA THR A 181 3.08 -7.06 13.65
C THR A 181 2.60 -8.49 13.88
N ALA A 182 3.05 -9.13 14.96
CA ALA A 182 2.53 -10.43 15.38
C ALA A 182 1.03 -10.37 15.75
N ALA A 183 0.61 -9.32 16.45
CA ALA A 183 -0.80 -9.07 16.77
C ALA A 183 -1.62 -8.78 15.49
N PHE A 184 -1.08 -7.96 14.57
CA PHE A 184 -1.68 -7.67 13.27
C PHE A 184 -1.91 -8.94 12.45
N ASN A 185 -0.91 -9.82 12.36
CA ASN A 185 -1.04 -11.07 11.62
C ASN A 185 -2.08 -12.01 12.27
N ARG A 186 -2.04 -12.19 13.60
CA ARG A 186 -2.99 -13.02 14.34
C ARG A 186 -4.43 -12.50 14.29
N ASN A 187 -4.62 -11.19 14.08
CA ASN A 187 -5.95 -10.60 13.95
C ASN A 187 -6.76 -11.23 12.80
N LEU A 188 -6.11 -11.75 11.76
CA LEU A 188 -6.80 -12.51 10.71
C LEU A 188 -7.61 -13.68 11.29
N LEU A 189 -7.04 -14.42 12.26
CA LEU A 189 -7.72 -15.54 12.91
C LEU A 189 -8.84 -15.05 13.84
N ALA A 190 -8.62 -13.96 14.58
CA ALA A 190 -9.66 -13.34 15.41
C ALA A 190 -10.86 -12.90 14.57
N ARG A 191 -10.59 -12.35 13.38
CA ARG A 191 -11.60 -11.95 12.42
C ARG A 191 -12.39 -13.14 11.90
N ILE A 192 -11.74 -14.23 11.50
CA ILE A 192 -12.42 -15.47 11.10
C ILE A 192 -13.30 -16.00 12.23
N ASN A 193 -12.82 -15.98 13.48
CA ASN A 193 -13.62 -16.38 14.63
C ASN A 193 -14.90 -15.54 14.77
N ARG A 194 -14.76 -14.21 14.70
CA ARG A 194 -15.85 -13.26 14.89
C ARG A 194 -16.86 -13.27 13.73
N GLU A 195 -16.39 -13.27 12.49
CA GLU A 195 -17.21 -13.05 11.30
C GLU A 195 -17.76 -14.35 10.72
N LEU A 196 -17.01 -15.46 10.83
CA LEU A 196 -17.35 -16.74 10.20
C LEU A 196 -17.60 -17.87 11.23
N GLY A 197 -17.59 -17.55 12.53
CA GLY A 197 -17.78 -18.54 13.58
C GLY A 197 -16.66 -19.58 13.63
N GLY A 198 -15.43 -19.15 13.38
CA GLY A 198 -14.22 -19.93 13.63
C GLY A 198 -13.95 -20.13 15.13
N ASP A 199 -13.19 -21.17 15.46
CA ASP A 199 -12.77 -21.49 16.84
C ASP A 199 -11.24 -21.49 17.03
N PHE A 200 -10.50 -20.72 16.22
CA PHE A 200 -9.05 -20.58 16.35
C PHE A 200 -8.66 -20.13 17.78
N ILE A 201 -7.81 -20.90 18.45
CA ILE A 201 -7.20 -20.49 19.72
C ILE A 201 -5.90 -19.75 19.41
N LEU A 202 -5.97 -18.41 19.35
CA LEU A 202 -4.89 -17.55 18.85
C LEU A 202 -3.51 -17.79 19.49
N ARG A 203 -3.46 -18.09 20.79
CA ARG A 203 -2.19 -18.37 21.50
C ARG A 203 -1.44 -19.61 21.01
N TYR A 204 -2.10 -20.49 20.24
CA TYR A 204 -1.48 -21.66 19.62
C TYR A 204 -0.98 -21.38 18.20
N PHE A 205 -1.01 -20.13 17.76
CA PHE A 205 -0.44 -19.68 16.50
C PHE A 205 0.65 -18.66 16.78
N GLU A 206 1.87 -19.00 16.38
CA GLU A 206 3.04 -18.15 16.47
C GLU A 206 3.21 -17.34 15.20
N HIS A 207 3.53 -16.06 15.34
CA HIS A 207 3.92 -15.24 14.21
C HIS A 207 5.29 -15.67 13.72
N HIS A 208 5.42 -15.91 12.41
CA HIS A 208 6.68 -16.37 11.84
C HIS A 208 6.93 -15.63 10.53
N VAL A 209 8.04 -14.90 10.46
CA VAL A 209 8.46 -14.15 9.28
C VAL A 209 9.63 -14.87 8.63
N ARG A 210 9.62 -14.95 7.30
CA ARG A 210 10.76 -15.47 6.54
C ARG A 210 11.05 -14.60 5.34
N TYR A 211 12.32 -14.46 5.01
CA TYR A 211 12.76 -13.89 3.76
C TYR A 211 12.95 -15.01 2.72
N GLN A 212 12.28 -14.89 1.58
CA GLN A 212 12.52 -15.75 0.41
C GLN A 212 13.48 -15.06 -0.54
N GLU A 213 14.72 -15.56 -0.59
CA GLU A 213 15.79 -15.00 -1.41
C GLU A 213 15.47 -15.05 -2.91
N MET A 214 14.96 -16.20 -3.39
CA MET A 214 14.67 -16.43 -4.82
C MET A 214 13.64 -15.46 -5.37
N ASP A 215 12.61 -15.16 -4.57
CA ASP A 215 11.50 -14.28 -4.95
C ASP A 215 11.66 -12.85 -4.43
N CYS A 216 12.76 -12.57 -3.71
CA CYS A 216 13.06 -11.30 -3.06
C CYS A 216 11.87 -10.74 -2.26
N ARG A 217 11.22 -11.56 -1.42
CA ARG A 217 10.05 -11.14 -0.62
C ARG A 217 10.15 -11.53 0.84
N ILE A 218 9.52 -10.73 1.69
CA ILE A 218 9.16 -11.15 3.04
C ILE A 218 7.83 -11.90 2.97
N GLU A 219 7.73 -13.00 3.71
CA GLU A 219 6.47 -13.70 3.91
C GLU A 219 6.12 -13.75 5.39
N MET A 220 4.86 -13.45 5.69
CA MET A 220 4.29 -13.57 7.02
C MET A 220 3.48 -14.86 7.11
N HIS A 221 3.72 -15.60 8.18
CA HIS A 221 3.06 -16.88 8.46
C HIS A 221 2.51 -16.92 9.87
N LEU A 222 1.48 -17.74 10.06
CA LEU A 222 0.99 -18.16 11.37
C LEU A 222 1.29 -19.65 11.54
N ARG A 223 2.25 -19.97 12.41
CA ARG A 223 2.70 -21.34 12.68
C ARG A 223 1.94 -21.95 13.85
N SER A 224 1.30 -23.08 13.63
CA SER A 224 0.66 -23.84 14.70
C SER A 224 1.70 -24.40 15.67
N THR A 225 1.59 -24.11 16.96
CA THR A 225 2.55 -24.57 17.98
C THR A 225 2.26 -25.98 18.51
N ARG A 226 1.17 -26.60 18.04
CA ARG A 226 0.72 -27.94 18.43
C ARG A 226 -0.21 -28.52 17.39
N ARG A 227 -0.48 -29.82 17.47
CA ARG A 227 -1.60 -30.40 16.71
C ARG A 227 -2.93 -29.86 17.26
N GLN A 228 -3.79 -29.34 16.38
CA GLN A 228 -5.10 -28.80 16.75
C GLN A 228 -6.09 -28.89 15.58
N THR A 229 -7.36 -29.09 15.91
CA THR A 229 -8.47 -29.04 14.94
C THR A 229 -9.12 -27.68 15.05
N VAL A 230 -9.44 -27.07 13.90
CA VAL A 230 -10.17 -25.81 13.81
C VAL A 230 -11.39 -26.02 12.93
N SER A 231 -12.53 -25.50 13.35
CA SER A 231 -13.78 -25.50 12.62
C SER A 231 -14.24 -24.07 12.33
N ILE A 232 -14.73 -23.82 11.12
CA ILE A 232 -15.30 -22.54 10.68
C ILE A 232 -16.76 -22.80 10.32
N ARG A 233 -17.67 -22.47 11.24
CA ARG A 233 -19.10 -22.84 11.13
C ARG A 233 -19.77 -22.30 9.87
N ALA A 234 -19.54 -21.03 9.54
CA ALA A 234 -20.21 -20.39 8.40
C ALA A 234 -19.79 -20.96 7.04
N ALA A 235 -18.65 -21.67 7.00
CA ALA A 235 -18.12 -22.28 5.78
C ALA A 235 -18.32 -23.81 5.73
N ASP A 236 -18.95 -24.41 6.75
CA ASP A 236 -18.99 -25.87 6.95
C ASP A 236 -17.62 -26.53 6.76
N PHE A 237 -16.58 -25.88 7.30
CA PHE A 237 -15.19 -26.25 7.07
C PHE A 237 -14.53 -26.67 8.37
N THR A 238 -13.75 -27.76 8.33
CA THR A 238 -12.92 -28.21 9.44
C THR A 238 -11.58 -28.70 8.92
N CYS A 239 -10.49 -28.30 9.56
CA CYS A 239 -9.15 -28.77 9.24
C CYS A 239 -8.36 -29.14 10.49
N VAL A 240 -7.32 -29.94 10.30
CA VAL A 240 -6.38 -30.31 11.36
C VAL A 240 -5.03 -29.71 11.01
N PHE A 241 -4.53 -28.85 11.89
CA PHE A 241 -3.15 -28.37 11.84
C PHE A 241 -2.25 -29.35 12.59
N ARG A 242 -1.11 -29.70 11.98
CA ARG A 242 0.01 -30.35 12.66
C ARG A 242 0.81 -29.32 13.45
N GLU A 243 1.60 -29.78 14.41
CA GLU A 243 2.62 -28.93 15.02
C GLU A 243 3.62 -28.48 13.96
N GLY A 244 3.96 -27.20 13.95
CA GLY A 244 4.84 -26.58 12.95
C GLY A 244 4.18 -26.23 11.61
N GLU A 245 2.93 -26.65 11.37
CA GLU A 245 2.21 -26.31 10.13
C GLU A 245 1.91 -24.82 10.07
N THR A 246 2.11 -24.20 8.90
CA THR A 246 2.02 -22.74 8.72
C THR A 246 0.87 -22.35 7.81
N ILE A 247 0.15 -21.28 8.17
CA ILE A 247 -0.75 -20.54 7.28
C ILE A 247 0.05 -19.36 6.72
N TRP A 248 0.21 -19.30 5.39
CA TRP A 248 0.78 -18.13 4.73
C TRP A 248 -0.28 -17.01 4.66
N THR A 249 0.01 -15.84 5.24
CA THR A 249 -0.96 -14.76 5.37
C THR A 249 -0.68 -13.57 4.47
N GLU A 250 0.59 -13.25 4.22
CA GLU A 250 0.97 -12.12 3.39
C GLU A 250 2.36 -12.33 2.74
N ALA A 251 2.56 -11.71 1.58
CA ALA A 251 3.86 -11.57 0.94
C ALA A 251 4.11 -10.12 0.58
N CYS A 252 5.33 -9.66 0.83
CA CYS A 252 5.77 -8.31 0.53
C CYS A 252 7.07 -8.38 -0.27
N HIS A 253 6.94 -8.29 -1.60
CA HIS A 253 8.05 -8.21 -2.54
C HIS A 253 8.86 -6.93 -2.33
N LYS A 254 10.17 -7.07 -2.48
CA LYS A 254 11.16 -6.00 -2.37
C LYS A 254 11.80 -5.81 -3.72
N PHE A 255 11.94 -4.56 -4.11
CA PHE A 255 12.36 -4.20 -5.44
C PHE A 255 13.85 -3.87 -5.49
N ARG A 256 14.41 -3.85 -6.70
CA ARG A 256 15.68 -3.20 -7.02
C ARG A 256 15.36 -1.91 -7.77
N VAL A 257 16.07 -0.82 -7.46
CA VAL A 257 15.80 0.49 -8.06
C VAL A 257 15.81 0.42 -9.60
N GLU A 258 16.80 -0.29 -10.14
CA GLU A 258 17.04 -0.46 -11.56
C GLU A 258 15.99 -1.32 -12.30
N GLU A 259 15.14 -2.06 -11.59
CA GLU A 259 14.17 -2.95 -12.24
C GLU A 259 12.85 -2.24 -12.57
N ILE A 260 12.51 -1.19 -11.81
CA ILE A 260 11.25 -0.46 -11.93
C ILE A 260 11.10 0.20 -13.31
N PRO A 261 12.12 0.85 -13.90
CA PRO A 261 12.02 1.37 -15.27
C PRO A 261 11.70 0.28 -16.32
N GLY A 262 12.19 -0.95 -16.10
CA GLY A 262 11.87 -2.09 -16.94
C GLY A 262 10.41 -2.53 -16.81
N ILE A 263 9.90 -2.58 -15.57
CA ILE A 263 8.47 -2.85 -15.28
C ILE A 263 7.58 -1.77 -15.89
N ALA A 264 7.94 -0.50 -15.72
CA ALA A 264 7.23 0.65 -16.27
C ALA A 264 7.06 0.51 -17.80
N ARG A 265 8.16 0.27 -18.54
CA ARG A 265 8.07 0.09 -20.01
C ARG A 265 7.16 -1.06 -20.42
N ARG A 266 7.25 -2.21 -19.75
CA ARG A 266 6.40 -3.38 -20.06
C ARG A 266 4.92 -3.16 -19.73
N THR A 267 4.61 -2.13 -18.95
CA THR A 267 3.26 -1.81 -18.48
C THR A 267 2.69 -0.55 -19.15
N GLY A 268 3.41 0.04 -20.11
CA GLY A 268 2.97 1.18 -20.91
C GLY A 268 3.29 2.55 -20.29
N PHE A 269 4.32 2.59 -19.44
CA PHE A 269 4.82 3.81 -18.84
C PHE A 269 6.28 4.08 -19.19
N LEU A 270 6.63 5.36 -19.24
CA LEU A 270 8.00 5.84 -19.19
C LEU A 270 8.36 6.21 -17.75
N CYS A 271 9.47 5.69 -17.24
CA CYS A 271 10.01 6.17 -15.96
C CYS A 271 10.75 7.49 -16.20
N GLU A 272 10.15 8.59 -15.76
CA GLU A 272 10.65 9.95 -15.94
C GLU A 272 11.71 10.28 -14.90
N ALA A 273 11.45 9.94 -13.64
CA ALA A 273 12.35 10.22 -12.52
C ALA A 273 12.18 9.21 -11.38
N GLN A 274 13.25 9.08 -10.59
CA GLN A 274 13.29 8.27 -9.37
C GLN A 274 13.93 9.08 -8.24
N TRP A 275 13.32 9.08 -7.07
CA TRP A 275 13.88 9.65 -5.85
C TRP A 275 14.10 8.54 -4.84
N ILE A 276 15.31 8.45 -4.29
CA ILE A 276 15.74 7.31 -3.46
C ILE A 276 16.03 7.82 -2.06
N ASP A 277 15.41 7.18 -1.07
CA ASP A 277 15.74 7.40 0.33
C ASP A 277 16.95 6.55 0.72
N THR A 278 17.96 7.19 1.31
CA THR A 278 19.22 6.54 1.68
C THR A 278 19.27 6.13 3.15
N GLU A 279 18.38 6.64 4.00
CA GLU A 279 18.26 6.23 5.40
C GLU A 279 17.51 4.90 5.54
N TRP A 280 16.54 4.67 4.66
CA TRP A 280 15.80 3.42 4.53
C TRP A 280 15.51 3.18 3.05
N ALA A 281 16.20 2.20 2.46
CA ALA A 281 16.16 1.97 1.02
C ALA A 281 14.71 1.85 0.50
N PHE A 282 14.22 2.92 -0.11
CA PHE A 282 12.88 3.10 -0.65
C PHE A 282 13.01 4.00 -1.87
N VAL A 283 12.18 3.78 -2.88
CA VAL A 283 12.21 4.60 -4.09
C VAL A 283 10.80 5.06 -4.46
N GLU A 284 10.67 6.35 -4.70
CA GLU A 284 9.49 6.95 -5.31
C GLU A 284 9.75 7.12 -6.81
N ASN A 285 8.82 6.67 -7.65
CA ASN A 285 9.00 6.63 -9.11
C ASN A 285 7.90 7.44 -9.77
N LEU A 286 8.27 8.44 -10.57
CA LEU A 286 7.32 9.12 -11.44
C LEU A 286 7.28 8.42 -12.80
N LEU A 287 6.13 7.85 -13.11
CA LEU A 287 5.88 7.07 -14.32
C LEU A 287 4.87 7.81 -15.20
N ILE A 288 5.28 8.24 -16.38
CA ILE A 288 4.41 8.94 -17.34
C ILE A 288 3.73 7.91 -18.25
N ALA A 289 2.43 8.06 -18.47
CA ALA A 289 1.69 7.22 -19.38
C ALA A 289 2.08 7.56 -20.84
N ASP A 290 2.64 6.57 -21.55
CA ASP A 290 3.02 6.64 -22.98
C ASP A 290 1.85 6.27 -23.89
#